data_AF-A0A956LMU4-F1
#
_entry.id   AF-A0A956LMU4-F1
#
_cell.length_a   1.000
_cell.length_b   1.000
_cell.length_c   1.000
_cell.angle_alpha   90.00
_cell.angle_beta   90.00
_cell.angle_gamma   90.00
#
_symmetry.space_group_name_H-M   'P 1'
#
loop_
_entity.id
_entity.type
_entity.pdbx_description
1 polymer ?
#
loop_
_entity_poly.entity_id
_entity_poly.type
_entity_poly.pdbx_seq_one_letter_code
_entity_poly.pdbx_strand_id
1 'polypeptide(L)'
;MDQPDDARGRETTRDDARAPDKLSRRAVLSVGVAATGVAATTGVLGASARPRRSRMTLPAIYLPHGGGPWPWVQNFGGPGAHDSLRGYLEGLASRVEPPAAILCVTAHWEAPVATVSTSARPGMLYDYYGFPEHTYRVRWPAPGSPDVAARVRALLGAAGIESAADPERGFDHGTFVPLSVAWP
;
A
#
# COMPACT_ATOMS: atom_id res chain seq x y z
N MET A 1 -22.26 13.22 59.93
CA MET A 1 -21.79 13.46 61.30
C MET A 1 -20.78 12.38 61.61
N ASP A 2 -19.56 12.78 61.93
CA ASP A 2 -18.38 12.03 62.42
C ASP A 2 -17.65 10.99 61.57
N GLN A 3 -16.48 11.44 61.09
CA GLN A 3 -15.19 10.74 61.11
C GLN A 3 -14.57 10.82 62.52
N PRO A 4 -13.66 9.91 62.88
CA PRO A 4 -12.24 10.29 63.09
C PRO A 4 -11.26 9.16 62.67
N ASP A 5 -9.92 9.26 62.65
CA ASP A 5 -8.93 10.33 62.47
C ASP A 5 -7.55 9.62 62.26
N ASP A 6 -6.67 10.24 61.46
CA ASP A 6 -5.20 10.20 61.35
C ASP A 6 -4.36 8.89 61.48
N ALA A 7 -3.55 8.58 60.44
CA ALA A 7 -2.14 8.23 60.61
C ALA A 7 -1.30 8.50 59.33
N ARG A 8 -0.70 9.69 59.32
CA ARG A 8 0.53 10.14 58.62
C ARG A 8 1.48 9.06 58.03
N GLY A 9 1.87 9.27 56.76
CA GLY A 9 3.07 8.74 56.13
C GLY A 9 3.71 9.76 55.16
N ARG A 10 4.88 10.27 55.53
CA ARG A 10 5.77 11.18 54.78
C ARG A 10 6.22 10.58 53.43
N GLU A 11 6.07 11.32 52.34
CA GLU A 11 7.11 12.14 51.67
C GLU A 11 8.25 11.31 51.04
N THR A 12 8.26 11.21 49.70
CA THR A 12 9.48 11.40 48.90
C THR A 12 9.10 12.03 47.56
N THR A 13 9.71 13.18 47.31
CA THR A 13 9.68 14.01 46.11
C THR A 13 10.20 13.23 44.90
N ARG A 14 9.44 13.19 43.80
CA ARG A 14 9.97 12.81 42.48
C ARG A 14 10.45 14.07 41.79
N ASP A 15 11.75 14.11 41.52
CA ASP A 15 12.40 15.05 40.63
C ASP A 15 11.79 14.97 39.23
N ASP A 16 11.15 16.04 38.78
CA ASP A 16 10.77 16.25 37.38
C ASP A 16 12.01 16.64 36.56
N ALA A 17 12.80 15.62 36.18
CA ALA A 17 13.88 15.76 35.23
C ALA A 17 13.32 15.90 33.81
N ARG A 18 13.26 17.15 33.34
CA ARG A 18 13.05 17.56 31.95
C ARG A 18 14.11 16.93 31.03
N ALA A 19 13.71 15.97 30.20
CA ALA A 19 14.57 15.39 29.16
C ALA A 19 14.62 16.27 27.90
N PRO A 20 15.79 16.44 27.26
CA PRO A 20 16.00 17.36 26.14
C PRO A 20 15.58 16.84 24.75
N ASP A 21 15.36 17.82 23.89
CA ASP A 21 14.96 17.80 22.46
C ASP A 21 16.00 17.11 21.53
N LYS A 22 15.48 16.41 20.50
CA LYS A 22 16.12 15.99 19.23
C LYS A 22 17.46 15.24 19.24
N LEU A 23 17.42 13.98 18.81
CA LEU A 23 18.56 13.30 18.20
C LEU A 23 18.37 13.19 16.67
N SER A 24 19.08 14.09 15.98
CA SER A 24 19.30 14.10 14.54
C SER A 24 20.10 12.86 14.10
N ARG A 25 19.62 12.19 13.05
CA ARG A 25 20.32 11.10 12.35
C ARG A 25 21.64 11.62 11.76
N ARG A 26 22.79 11.06 12.17
CA ARG A 26 24.01 10.90 11.35
C ARG A 26 25.12 10.18 12.12
N ALA A 27 25.53 9.01 11.62
CA ALA A 27 26.91 8.62 11.34
C ALA A 27 26.97 7.12 10.99
N VAL A 28 27.30 6.79 9.74
CA VAL A 28 27.83 5.47 9.36
C VAL A 28 29.14 5.72 8.63
N LEU A 29 30.14 4.94 9.02
CA LEU A 29 31.57 5.12 8.78
C LEU A 29 31.97 5.16 7.30
N SER A 30 32.90 6.06 7.01
CA SER A 30 33.77 6.06 5.84
C SER A 30 34.97 5.13 6.05
N VAL A 31 35.14 4.15 5.18
CA VAL A 31 36.41 3.43 4.97
C VAL A 31 36.90 3.76 3.57
N GLY A 32 38.07 4.39 3.49
CA GLY A 32 38.79 4.62 2.25
C GLY A 32 39.93 3.62 2.09
N VAL A 33 40.14 3.15 0.85
CA VAL A 33 41.45 2.73 0.35
C VAL A 33 41.55 3.26 -1.08
N ALA A 34 42.59 4.06 -1.33
CA ALA A 34 42.96 4.56 -2.64
C ALA A 34 43.86 3.55 -3.37
N ALA A 35 43.61 3.32 -4.66
CA ALA A 35 44.59 2.73 -5.56
C ALA A 35 44.50 3.44 -6.92
N THR A 36 45.57 4.15 -7.25
CA THR A 36 45.72 4.97 -8.45
C THR A 36 46.20 4.09 -9.60
N GLY A 37 45.45 4.05 -10.70
CA GLY A 37 45.87 3.40 -11.95
C GLY A 37 45.44 4.27 -13.14
N VAL A 38 46.41 4.90 -13.79
CA VAL A 38 46.22 5.69 -15.03
C VAL A 38 46.24 4.74 -16.22
N ALA A 39 45.17 4.71 -17.00
CA ALA A 39 45.15 4.07 -18.32
C ALA A 39 44.49 4.98 -19.36
N ALA A 40 45.16 5.08 -20.50
CA ALA A 40 44.98 6.05 -21.56
C ALA A 40 43.60 6.02 -22.23
N THR A 41 43.10 7.20 -22.58
CA THR A 41 41.86 7.41 -23.33
C THR A 41 42.10 7.30 -24.83
N THR A 42 41.46 6.32 -25.47
CA THR A 42 41.23 6.34 -26.93
C THR A 42 39.75 6.58 -27.15
N GLY A 43 39.43 7.62 -27.92
CA GLY A 43 38.09 8.14 -28.09
C GLY A 43 37.12 7.15 -28.71
N VAL A 44 35.89 7.13 -28.18
CA VAL A 44 34.72 6.58 -28.87
C VAL A 44 33.70 7.71 -28.98
N LEU A 45 33.24 7.88 -30.22
CA LEU A 45 32.27 8.86 -30.69
C LEU A 45 31.02 8.90 -29.79
N GLY A 46 30.61 10.12 -29.45
CA GLY A 46 29.45 10.39 -28.61
C GLY A 46 28.16 9.89 -29.24
N ALA A 47 27.62 8.81 -28.69
CA ALA A 47 26.19 8.53 -28.78
C ALA A 47 25.46 9.65 -28.01
N SER A 48 24.66 10.44 -28.71
CA SER A 48 23.77 11.42 -28.10
C SER A 48 22.86 10.70 -27.10
N ALA A 49 23.16 10.87 -25.81
CA ALA A 49 22.33 10.35 -24.74
C ALA A 49 21.01 11.10 -24.79
N ARG A 50 19.99 10.44 -25.36
CA ARG A 50 18.60 10.90 -25.30
C ARG A 50 18.29 11.17 -23.82
N PRO A 51 17.80 12.38 -23.45
CA PRO A 51 17.56 12.69 -22.05
C PRO A 51 16.63 11.62 -21.46
N ARG A 52 17.10 10.95 -20.40
CA ARG A 52 16.25 10.05 -19.62
C ARG A 52 15.07 10.88 -19.16
N ARG A 53 13.88 10.63 -19.72
CA ARG A 53 12.64 11.15 -19.14
C ARG A 53 12.73 10.85 -17.66
N SER A 54 12.62 11.88 -16.82
CA SER A 54 12.44 11.69 -15.39
C SER A 54 11.27 10.72 -15.26
N ARG A 55 11.56 9.48 -14.85
CA ARG A 55 10.49 8.54 -14.54
C ARG A 55 9.82 9.15 -13.32
N MET A 56 8.71 9.83 -13.53
CA MET A 56 7.87 10.22 -12.43
C MET A 56 7.50 8.93 -11.71
N THR A 57 7.91 8.82 -10.46
CA THR A 57 7.45 7.73 -9.60
C THR A 57 5.95 7.94 -9.42
N LEU A 58 5.15 6.98 -9.87
CA LEU A 58 3.71 7.00 -9.58
C LEU A 58 3.49 6.96 -8.06
N PRO A 59 2.46 7.63 -7.53
CA PRO A 59 2.24 7.70 -6.09
C PRO A 59 1.82 6.35 -5.51
N ALA A 60 2.19 6.12 -4.25
CA ALA A 60 1.52 5.12 -3.42
C ALA A 60 0.26 5.75 -2.81
N ILE A 61 -0.89 5.11 -2.99
CA ILE A 61 -2.19 5.61 -2.53
C ILE A 61 -2.74 4.66 -1.48
N TYR A 62 -3.11 5.21 -0.32
CA TYR A 62 -3.90 4.50 0.68
C TYR A 62 -5.37 4.75 0.38
N LEU A 63 -6.09 3.67 0.07
CA LEU A 63 -7.42 3.76 -0.52
C LEU A 63 -8.46 3.17 0.45
N PRO A 64 -9.48 3.94 0.88
CA PRO A 64 -10.64 3.39 1.57
C PRO A 64 -11.51 2.60 0.59
N HIS A 65 -11.86 1.36 0.94
CA HIS A 65 -12.68 0.48 0.07
C HIS A 65 -14.18 0.49 0.41
N GLY A 66 -14.55 1.01 1.59
CA GLY A 66 -15.94 1.00 2.07
C GLY A 66 -16.38 -0.39 2.55
N GLY A 67 -17.61 -0.50 3.06
CA GLY A 67 -18.14 -1.77 3.55
C GLY A 67 -18.80 -2.59 2.45
N GLY A 68 -18.41 -3.85 2.29
CA GLY A 68 -19.08 -4.79 1.39
C GLY A 68 -19.30 -4.25 -0.02
N PRO A 69 -20.45 -4.53 -0.66
CA PRO A 69 -20.76 -4.12 -2.03
C PRO A 69 -21.46 -2.76 -2.10
N TRP A 70 -21.02 -1.77 -1.30
CA TRP A 70 -21.70 -0.47 -1.15
C TRP A 70 -22.10 0.24 -2.46
N PRO A 71 -21.35 0.17 -3.59
CA PRO A 71 -21.77 0.84 -4.82
C PRO A 71 -23.06 0.27 -5.42
N TRP A 72 -23.39 -0.99 -5.10
CA TRP A 72 -24.53 -1.73 -5.65
C TRP A 72 -25.68 -1.89 -4.64
N VAL A 73 -25.59 -1.26 -3.46
CA VAL A 73 -26.61 -1.31 -2.41
C VAL A 73 -27.15 0.09 -2.16
N GLN A 74 -28.42 0.31 -2.49
CA GLN A 74 -29.06 1.61 -2.27
C GLN A 74 -29.15 1.93 -0.77
N ASN A 75 -28.81 3.17 -0.41
CA ASN A 75 -28.89 3.70 0.95
C ASN A 75 -28.16 2.85 2.01
N PHE A 76 -27.12 2.10 1.64
CA PHE A 76 -26.29 1.40 2.62
C PHE A 76 -25.66 2.43 3.57
N GLY A 77 -25.90 2.31 4.88
CA GLY A 77 -25.48 3.30 5.87
C GLY A 77 -26.33 4.58 5.93
N GLY A 78 -27.43 4.67 5.18
CA GLY A 78 -28.32 5.84 5.11
C GLY A 78 -28.11 6.70 3.86
N PRO A 79 -28.98 7.71 3.63
CA PRO A 79 -28.86 8.62 2.49
C PRO A 79 -27.52 9.36 2.50
N GLY A 80 -26.79 9.31 1.38
CA GLY A 80 -25.52 10.03 1.19
C GLY A 80 -24.31 9.49 1.96
N ALA A 81 -24.45 8.35 2.66
CA ALA A 81 -23.39 7.81 3.53
C ALA A 81 -22.06 7.52 2.81
N HIS A 82 -22.10 7.28 1.50
CA HIS A 82 -20.93 6.95 0.68
C HIS A 82 -20.56 8.04 -0.33
N ASP A 83 -21.21 9.21 -0.33
CA ASP A 83 -21.03 10.23 -1.38
C ASP A 83 -19.58 10.75 -1.43
N SER A 84 -19.00 11.04 -0.26
CA SER A 84 -17.61 11.48 -0.15
C SER A 84 -16.62 10.40 -0.62
N LEU A 85 -16.88 9.13 -0.30
CA LEU A 85 -16.06 8.00 -0.73
C LEU A 85 -16.15 7.82 -2.25
N ARG A 86 -17.37 7.83 -2.79
CA ARG A 86 -17.65 7.76 -4.22
C ARG A 86 -16.91 8.86 -4.98
N GLY A 87 -17.09 10.12 -4.58
CA GLY A 87 -16.46 11.26 -5.23
C GLY A 87 -14.93 11.22 -5.14
N TYR A 88 -14.36 10.72 -4.04
CA TYR A 88 -12.92 10.48 -3.93
C TYR A 88 -12.43 9.45 -4.95
N LEU A 89 -13.10 8.30 -5.06
CA LEU A 89 -12.71 7.20 -5.94
C LEU A 89 -12.89 7.57 -7.42
N GLU A 90 -14.03 8.13 -7.80
CA GLU A 90 -14.31 8.58 -9.18
C GLU A 90 -13.30 9.66 -9.63
N GLY A 91 -12.83 10.48 -8.70
CA GLY A 91 -11.82 11.49 -8.95
C GLY A 91 -10.38 10.97 -8.93
N LEU A 92 -10.12 9.68 -8.65
CA LEU A 92 -8.77 9.19 -8.43
C LEU A 92 -7.96 9.08 -9.72
N ALA A 93 -8.55 8.51 -10.78
CA ALA A 93 -7.89 8.28 -12.06
C ALA A 93 -7.39 9.58 -12.71
N SER A 94 -8.07 10.71 -12.48
CA SER A 94 -7.67 12.02 -13.03
C SER A 94 -6.54 12.70 -12.26
N ARG A 95 -6.18 12.20 -11.06
CA ARG A 95 -5.13 12.78 -10.20
C ARG A 95 -3.76 12.16 -10.43
N VAL A 96 -3.69 11.09 -11.23
CA VAL A 96 -2.46 10.34 -11.49
C VAL A 96 -2.27 10.15 -12.98
N GLU A 97 -1.00 10.06 -13.40
CA GLU A 97 -0.69 9.58 -14.75
C GLU A 97 -1.24 8.15 -14.89
N PRO A 98 -1.87 7.80 -16.04
CA PRO A 98 -2.42 6.47 -16.25
C PRO A 98 -1.39 5.36 -15.99
N PRO A 99 -1.62 4.49 -14.99
CA PRO A 99 -0.67 3.44 -14.67
C PRO A 99 -0.73 2.32 -15.70
N ALA A 100 0.43 1.77 -16.08
CA ALA A 100 0.49 0.56 -16.89
C ALA A 100 0.03 -0.70 -16.12
N ALA A 101 0.13 -0.67 -14.78
CA ALA A 101 -0.36 -1.69 -13.87
C ALA A 101 -0.60 -1.09 -12.48
N ILE A 102 -1.56 -1.64 -11.75
CA ILE A 102 -1.84 -1.30 -10.35
C ILE A 102 -1.41 -2.48 -9.48
N LEU A 103 -0.47 -2.25 -8.56
CA LEU A 103 -0.18 -3.20 -7.48
C LEU A 103 -1.11 -2.89 -6.31
N CYS A 104 -2.14 -3.71 -6.09
CA CYS A 104 -3.04 -3.58 -4.96
C CYS A 104 -2.59 -4.50 -3.82
N VAL A 105 -2.46 -3.94 -2.61
CA VAL A 105 -2.28 -4.69 -1.37
C VAL A 105 -3.57 -4.54 -0.57
N THR A 106 -4.36 -5.61 -0.51
CA THR A 106 -5.67 -5.62 0.14
C THR A 106 -5.58 -6.06 1.60
N ALA A 107 -6.39 -5.44 2.46
CA ALA A 107 -6.55 -5.84 3.85
C ALA A 107 -7.30 -7.18 4.02
N HIS A 108 -7.89 -7.72 2.94
CA HIS A 108 -8.65 -8.96 2.93
C HIS A 108 -7.83 -10.16 2.44
N TRP A 109 -6.51 -10.02 2.39
CA TRP A 109 -5.61 -11.14 2.12
C TRP A 109 -4.60 -11.33 3.25
N GLU A 110 -4.93 -12.24 4.15
CA GLU A 110 -3.97 -12.75 5.11
C GLU A 110 -3.32 -14.02 4.58
N ALA A 111 -1.99 -14.08 4.68
CA ALA A 111 -1.19 -15.24 4.32
C ALA A 111 0.06 -15.30 5.22
N PRO A 112 0.65 -16.49 5.44
CA PRO A 112 1.83 -16.63 6.30
C PRO A 112 3.06 -15.83 5.83
N VAL A 113 3.14 -15.57 4.53
CA VAL A 113 4.19 -14.76 3.89
C VAL A 113 3.57 -13.85 2.83
N ALA A 114 4.32 -12.86 2.35
CA ALA A 114 3.86 -12.01 1.25
C ALA A 114 3.47 -12.88 0.04
N THR A 115 2.19 -12.90 -0.31
CA THR A 115 1.67 -13.76 -1.37
C THR A 115 1.15 -12.90 -2.52
N VAL A 116 1.58 -13.22 -3.74
CA VAL A 116 1.26 -12.42 -4.93
C VAL A 116 0.31 -13.21 -5.82
N SER A 117 -0.82 -12.62 -6.21
CA SER A 117 -1.71 -13.21 -7.21
C SER A 117 -1.00 -13.23 -8.57
N THR A 118 -0.98 -14.38 -9.23
CA THR A 118 -0.33 -14.58 -10.54
C THR A 118 -1.31 -14.89 -11.66
N SER A 119 -2.62 -14.88 -11.38
CA SER A 119 -3.65 -15.16 -12.38
C SER A 119 -3.66 -14.09 -13.47
N ALA A 120 -3.69 -14.51 -14.74
CA ALA A 120 -3.88 -13.59 -15.86
C ALA A 120 -5.33 -13.10 -15.99
N ARG A 121 -6.28 -13.90 -15.48
CA ARG A 121 -7.72 -13.60 -15.47
C ARG A 121 -8.29 -13.98 -14.10
N PRO A 122 -8.05 -13.15 -13.07
CA PRO A 122 -8.51 -13.43 -11.73
C PRO A 122 -10.04 -13.61 -11.69
N GLY A 123 -10.50 -14.55 -10.87
CA GLY A 123 -11.92 -14.69 -10.56
C GLY A 123 -12.42 -13.57 -9.64
N MET A 124 -13.69 -13.67 -9.23
CA MET A 124 -14.24 -12.85 -8.15
C MET A 124 -14.18 -13.62 -6.83
N LEU A 125 -13.81 -12.95 -5.75
CA LEU A 125 -13.87 -13.46 -4.38
C LEU A 125 -14.83 -12.56 -3.59
N TYR A 126 -16.01 -13.07 -3.25
CA TYR A 126 -16.99 -12.31 -2.47
C TYR A 126 -16.82 -12.63 -0.98
N ASP A 127 -16.03 -11.82 -0.30
CA ASP A 127 -15.66 -11.92 1.11
C ASP A 127 -16.53 -11.03 2.03
N TYR A 128 -17.77 -10.78 1.60
CA TYR A 128 -18.82 -10.10 2.36
C TYR A 128 -20.12 -10.92 2.34
N TYR A 129 -20.94 -10.75 3.39
CA TYR A 129 -22.11 -11.61 3.63
C TYR A 129 -23.34 -10.80 4.02
N GLY A 130 -24.54 -11.39 3.83
CA GLY A 130 -25.81 -10.79 4.25
C GLY A 130 -26.34 -9.68 3.34
N PHE A 131 -25.77 -9.52 2.14
CA PHE A 131 -26.22 -8.53 1.17
C PHE A 131 -27.21 -9.11 0.14
N PRO A 132 -27.94 -8.28 -0.61
CA PRO A 132 -28.84 -8.75 -1.67
C PRO A 132 -28.13 -9.63 -2.71
N GLU A 133 -28.82 -10.65 -3.21
CA GLU A 133 -28.26 -11.67 -4.12
C GLU A 133 -27.59 -11.07 -5.36
N HIS A 134 -28.14 -9.97 -5.91
CA HIS A 134 -27.57 -9.33 -7.10
C HIS A 134 -26.14 -8.83 -6.90
N THR A 135 -25.74 -8.53 -5.66
CA THR A 135 -24.38 -8.07 -5.34
C THR A 135 -23.32 -9.17 -5.54
N TYR A 136 -23.71 -10.45 -5.45
CA TYR A 136 -22.85 -11.62 -5.71
C TYR A 136 -22.79 -12.00 -7.20
N ARG A 137 -23.53 -11.27 -8.06
CA ARG A 137 -23.47 -11.41 -9.52
C ARG A 137 -22.62 -10.33 -10.19
N VAL A 138 -22.16 -9.34 -9.43
CA VAL A 138 -21.28 -8.26 -9.92
C VAL A 138 -19.97 -8.86 -10.42
N ARG A 139 -19.57 -8.52 -11.65
CA ARG A 139 -18.29 -8.93 -12.23
C ARG A 139 -17.44 -7.70 -12.51
N TRP A 140 -16.17 -7.79 -12.17
CA TRP A 140 -15.15 -6.81 -12.55
C TRP A 140 -14.05 -7.53 -13.33
N PRO A 141 -14.11 -7.53 -14.68
CA PRO A 141 -13.27 -8.37 -15.53
C PRO A 141 -11.87 -7.77 -15.77
N ALA A 142 -11.30 -7.10 -14.77
CA ALA A 142 -9.97 -6.53 -14.87
C ALA A 142 -8.93 -7.65 -15.10
N PRO A 143 -8.00 -7.49 -16.05
CA PRO A 143 -6.94 -8.46 -16.26
C PRO A 143 -5.98 -8.46 -15.08
N GLY A 144 -5.43 -9.63 -14.76
CA GLY A 144 -4.22 -9.69 -13.95
C GLY A 144 -2.97 -9.47 -14.81
N SER A 145 -1.81 -9.36 -14.16
CA SER A 145 -0.53 -9.12 -14.86
C SER A 145 0.54 -10.07 -14.30
N PRO A 146 0.65 -11.30 -14.86
CA PRO A 146 1.61 -12.31 -14.40
C PRO A 146 3.07 -11.83 -14.50
N ASP A 147 3.38 -10.99 -15.49
CA ASP A 147 4.69 -10.37 -15.68
C ASP A 147 5.02 -9.37 -14.56
N VAL A 148 4.07 -8.53 -14.16
CA VAL A 148 4.22 -7.64 -13.00
C VAL A 148 4.30 -8.46 -11.72
N ALA A 149 3.49 -9.51 -11.57
CA ALA A 149 3.54 -10.39 -10.40
C ALA A 149 4.92 -11.07 -10.25
N ALA A 150 5.49 -11.58 -11.34
CA ALA A 150 6.84 -12.13 -11.35
C ALA A 150 7.90 -11.10 -10.94
N ARG A 151 7.78 -9.86 -11.46
CA ARG A 151 8.66 -8.75 -11.08
C ARG A 151 8.53 -8.37 -9.60
N VAL A 152 7.32 -8.35 -9.05
CA VAL A 152 7.09 -8.09 -7.61
C VAL A 152 7.80 -9.13 -6.76
N ARG A 153 7.63 -10.41 -7.07
CA ARG A 153 8.30 -11.50 -6.32
C ARG A 153 9.82 -11.41 -6.41
N ALA A 154 10.36 -11.08 -7.58
CA ALA A 154 11.80 -10.87 -7.75
C ALA A 154 12.32 -9.72 -6.87
N LEU A 155 11.57 -8.61 -6.78
CA LEU A 155 11.91 -7.47 -5.93
C LEU A 155 11.82 -7.81 -4.43
N LEU A 156 10.79 -8.57 -4.02
CA LEU A 156 10.67 -9.06 -2.64
C LEU A 156 11.86 -9.96 -2.27
N GLY A 157 12.20 -10.91 -3.14
CA GLY A 157 13.36 -11.79 -2.94
C GLY A 157 14.69 -11.05 -2.87
N ALA A 158 14.91 -10.06 -3.75
CA ALA A 158 16.10 -9.19 -3.71
C ALA A 158 16.19 -8.35 -2.42
N ALA A 159 15.05 -8.08 -1.77
CA ALA A 159 14.98 -7.40 -0.49
C ALA A 159 15.06 -8.37 0.72
N GLY A 160 15.22 -9.67 0.50
CA GLY A 160 15.23 -10.68 1.57
C GLY A 160 13.86 -10.96 2.17
N ILE A 161 12.77 -10.58 1.48
CA ILE A 161 11.40 -10.84 1.91
C ILE A 161 10.92 -12.14 1.25
N GLU A 162 10.60 -13.14 2.07
CA GLU A 162 10.01 -14.39 1.58
C GLU A 162 8.66 -14.11 0.90
N SER A 163 8.42 -14.76 -0.26
CA SER A 163 7.17 -14.59 -0.98
C SER A 163 6.65 -15.84 -1.70
N ALA A 164 5.34 -16.05 -1.60
CA ALA A 164 4.60 -17.09 -2.29
C ALA A 164 3.84 -16.52 -3.50
N ALA A 165 3.25 -17.42 -4.29
CA ALA A 165 2.41 -17.08 -5.43
C ALA A 165 1.09 -17.86 -5.35
N ASP A 166 0.01 -17.24 -5.78
CA ASP A 166 -1.31 -17.87 -5.86
C ASP A 166 -1.91 -17.63 -7.26
N PRO A 167 -2.03 -18.67 -8.11
CA PRO A 167 -2.62 -18.55 -9.44
C PRO A 167 -4.16 -18.56 -9.45
N GLU A 168 -4.80 -18.86 -8.32
CA GLU A 168 -6.25 -19.01 -8.20
C GLU A 168 -6.91 -17.85 -7.46
N ARG A 169 -6.12 -17.00 -6.77
CA ARG A 169 -6.63 -15.84 -6.04
C ARG A 169 -7.47 -14.91 -6.92
N GLY A 170 -8.76 -14.82 -6.59
CA GLY A 170 -9.69 -13.84 -7.12
C GLY A 170 -9.61 -12.47 -6.45
N PHE A 171 -10.28 -11.48 -7.02
CA PHE A 171 -10.38 -10.14 -6.45
C PHE A 171 -11.40 -10.13 -5.29
N ASP A 172 -10.92 -9.85 -4.08
CA ASP A 172 -11.74 -9.54 -2.90
C ASP A 172 -12.35 -8.13 -2.96
N HIS A 173 -13.30 -7.83 -2.08
CA HIS A 173 -14.00 -6.54 -2.12
C HIS A 173 -13.09 -5.36 -1.78
N GLY A 174 -12.04 -5.56 -0.99
CA GLY A 174 -11.02 -4.53 -0.78
C GLY A 174 -10.30 -4.13 -2.06
N THR A 175 -10.30 -5.00 -3.06
CA THR A 175 -9.69 -4.79 -4.38
C THR A 175 -10.72 -4.32 -5.40
N PHE A 176 -11.73 -5.13 -5.74
CA PHE A 176 -12.58 -4.85 -6.90
C PHE A 176 -13.56 -3.71 -6.66
N VAL A 177 -14.07 -3.54 -5.44
CA VAL A 177 -15.09 -2.51 -5.16
C VAL A 177 -14.55 -1.12 -5.44
N PRO A 178 -13.45 -0.67 -4.80
CA PRO A 178 -12.96 0.67 -5.06
C PRO A 178 -12.33 0.83 -6.44
N LEU A 179 -11.64 -0.18 -6.95
CA LEU A 179 -10.97 -0.08 -8.25
C LEU A 179 -11.98 -0.05 -9.40
N SER A 180 -13.14 -0.72 -9.28
CA SER A 180 -14.21 -0.61 -10.27
C SER A 180 -14.89 0.76 -10.30
N VAL A 181 -14.84 1.52 -9.20
CA VAL A 181 -15.34 2.90 -9.14
C VAL A 181 -14.29 3.88 -9.67
N ALA A 182 -13.02 3.66 -9.34
CA ALA A 182 -11.92 4.54 -9.75
C ALA A 182 -11.50 4.35 -11.21
N TRP A 183 -11.57 3.12 -11.73
CA TRP A 183 -11.25 2.73 -13.11
C TRP A 183 -12.34 1.78 -13.65
N PRO A 184 -13.50 2.34 -14.05
CA PRO A 184 -14.64 1.57 -14.55
C PRO A 184 -14.40 0.93 -15.92
#